data_AF-A0A2N1YJF1-F1
#
_entry.id   AF-A0A2N1YJF1-F1
#
_cell.length_a   1.000
_cell.length_b   1.000
_cell.length_c   1.000
_cell.angle_alpha   90.00
_cell.angle_beta   90.00
_cell.angle_gamma   90.00
#
_symmetry.space_group_name_H-M   'P 1'
#
loop_
_entity.id
_entity.type
_entity.pdbx_description
1 polymer ?
#
loop_
_entity_poly.entity_id
_entity_poly.type
_entity_poly.pdbx_seq_one_letter_code
_entity_poly.pdbx_strand_id
1 'polypeptide(L)'
;SYSSFVQRSLAQGLQVYEGLRAAGLIEVGDEEMKALLMNTWVMAASWASFVHSMVPAERRDEELDRTLLRQGIYQIVCLEAPYLRGDALQHLAAMKARYSAGDTLELLFP
;
A
#
# COMPACT_ATOMS: atom_id res chain seq x y z
N SER A 1 16.18 -12.52 -14.55
CA SER A 1 15.94 -11.13 -14.98
C SER A 1 15.07 -10.42 -13.95
N TYR A 2 14.94 -9.09 -14.04
CA TYR A 2 14.00 -8.32 -13.20
C TYR A 2 12.56 -8.84 -13.32
N SER A 3 12.12 -9.18 -14.54
CA SER A 3 10.81 -9.79 -14.80
C SER A 3 10.58 -11.08 -14.00
N SER A 4 11.55 -12.01 -13.96
CA SER A 4 11.42 -13.23 -13.16
C SER A 4 11.37 -12.98 -11.65
N PHE A 5 12.02 -11.92 -11.17
CA PHE A 5 11.92 -11.53 -9.75
C PHE A 5 10.52 -11.02 -9.43
N VAL A 6 10.00 -10.08 -10.24
CA VAL A 6 8.65 -9.53 -10.07
C VAL A 6 7.60 -10.64 -10.11
N GLN A 7 7.70 -11.58 -11.06
CA GLN A 7 6.79 -12.70 -11.17
C GLN A 7 6.76 -13.57 -9.90
N ARG A 8 7.93 -13.84 -9.28
CA ARG A 8 8.00 -14.59 -8.02
C ARG A 8 7.42 -13.82 -6.86
N SER A 9 7.71 -12.52 -6.74
CA SER A 9 7.17 -11.67 -5.68
C SER A 9 5.64 -11.59 -5.75
N LEU A 10 5.07 -11.45 -6.95
CA LEU A 10 3.63 -11.48 -7.16
C LEU A 10 3.04 -12.86 -6.82
N ALA A 11 3.69 -13.96 -7.23
CA ALA A 11 3.20 -15.30 -6.88
C ALA A 11 3.16 -15.52 -5.36
N GLN A 12 4.16 -15.03 -4.62
CA GLN A 12 4.18 -15.07 -3.15
C GLN A 12 3.11 -14.15 -2.54
N GLY A 13 2.96 -12.94 -3.07
CA GLY A 13 1.91 -12.01 -2.62
C GLY A 13 0.51 -12.62 -2.80
N LEU A 14 0.26 -13.32 -3.91
CA LEU A 14 -1.00 -14.01 -4.13
C LEU A 14 -1.25 -15.10 -3.08
N GLN A 15 -0.23 -15.86 -2.69
CA GLN A 15 -0.35 -16.84 -1.61
C GLN A 15 -0.73 -16.19 -0.27
N VAL A 16 -0.25 -14.97 -0.01
CA VAL A 16 -0.65 -14.21 1.19
C VAL A 16 -2.12 -13.83 1.12
N TYR A 17 -2.61 -13.26 0.02
CA TYR A 17 -4.04 -12.92 -0.13
C TYR A 17 -4.94 -14.15 -0.02
N GLU A 18 -4.54 -15.28 -0.61
CA GLU A 18 -5.28 -16.54 -0.47
C GLU A 18 -5.35 -17.02 0.99
N GLY A 19 -4.25 -16.91 1.73
CA GLY A 19 -4.22 -17.20 3.16
C GLY A 19 -5.14 -16.27 3.96
N LEU A 20 -5.13 -14.97 3.67
CA LEU A 20 -6.02 -13.99 4.31
C LEU A 20 -7.50 -14.29 4.01
N ARG A 21 -7.82 -14.68 2.77
CA ARG A 21 -9.17 -15.05 2.36
C ARG A 21 -9.63 -16.33 3.06
N ALA A 22 -8.77 -17.35 3.10
CA ALA A 22 -9.05 -18.60 3.81
C ALA A 22 -9.26 -18.38 5.33
N ALA A 23 -8.60 -17.38 5.92
CA ALA A 23 -8.79 -16.98 7.31
C ALA A 23 -10.03 -16.08 7.54
N GLY A 24 -10.78 -15.72 6.49
CA GLY A 24 -11.94 -14.82 6.60
C GLY A 24 -11.57 -13.36 6.90
N LEU A 25 -10.31 -12.98 6.71
CA LEU A 25 -9.81 -11.62 6.95
C LEU A 25 -10.05 -10.70 5.75
N ILE A 26 -10.26 -11.27 4.56
CA ILE A 26 -10.66 -10.55 3.36
C ILE A 26 -11.74 -11.32 2.61
N GLU A 27 -12.55 -10.60 1.85
CA GLU A 27 -13.51 -11.15 0.88
C GLU A 27 -13.29 -10.45 -0.46
N VAL A 28 -12.73 -11.20 -1.41
CA VAL A 28 -12.36 -10.73 -2.75
C VAL A 28 -12.42 -11.89 -3.73
N GLY A 29 -12.97 -11.65 -4.92
CA GLY A 29 -13.00 -12.65 -6.00
C GLY A 29 -11.60 -12.91 -6.59
N ASP A 30 -11.42 -14.01 -7.31
CA ASP A 30 -10.11 -14.40 -7.85
C ASP A 30 -9.53 -13.37 -8.85
N GLU A 31 -10.40 -12.77 -9.66
CA GLU A 31 -9.99 -11.74 -10.64
C GLU A 31 -9.61 -10.45 -9.92
N GLU A 32 -10.44 -10.00 -9.00
CA GLU A 32 -10.20 -8.80 -8.20
C GLU A 32 -8.97 -8.94 -7.31
N MET A 33 -8.68 -10.13 -6.78
CA MET A 33 -7.51 -10.39 -5.95
C MET A 33 -6.22 -10.19 -6.75
N LYS A 34 -6.18 -10.70 -7.99
CA LYS A 34 -5.04 -10.48 -8.89
C LYS A 34 -4.88 -9.01 -9.24
N ALA A 35 -5.99 -8.31 -9.51
CA ALA A 35 -5.97 -6.87 -9.78
C ALA A 35 -5.47 -6.08 -8.55
N LEU A 36 -5.96 -6.40 -7.36
CA LEU A 36 -5.59 -5.77 -6.09
C LEU A 36 -4.09 -5.96 -5.80
N LEU A 37 -3.57 -7.18 -5.98
CA LEU A 37 -2.14 -7.47 -5.83
C LEU A 37 -1.30 -6.67 -6.82
N MET A 38 -1.71 -6.61 -8.10
CA MET A 38 -0.99 -5.83 -9.12
C MET A 38 -0.99 -4.34 -8.80
N ASN A 39 -2.13 -3.78 -8.41
CA ASN A 39 -2.25 -2.38 -8.02
C ASN A 39 -1.39 -2.05 -6.81
N THR A 40 -1.37 -2.93 -5.80
CA THR A 40 -0.52 -2.80 -4.62
C THR A 40 0.96 -2.82 -5.00
N TRP A 41 1.39 -3.74 -5.87
CA TRP A 41 2.78 -3.79 -6.34
C TRP A 41 3.19 -2.54 -7.12
N VAL A 42 2.34 -2.08 -8.05
CA VAL A 42 2.59 -0.86 -8.84
C VAL A 42 2.72 0.35 -7.92
N MET A 43 1.83 0.49 -6.94
CA MET A 43 1.88 1.58 -5.98
C MET A 43 3.16 1.51 -5.13
N ALA A 44 3.51 0.35 -4.59
CA ALA A 44 4.73 0.16 -3.80
C ALA A 44 6.01 0.47 -4.62
N ALA A 45 6.07 0.03 -5.88
CA ALA A 45 7.23 0.22 -6.75
C ALA A 45 7.38 1.65 -7.28
N SER A 46 6.27 2.39 -7.44
CA SER A 46 6.27 3.75 -8.00
C SER A 46 6.22 4.86 -6.96
N TRP A 47 5.85 4.57 -5.71
CA TRP A 47 5.63 5.58 -4.66
C TRP A 47 6.82 6.51 -4.44
N ALA A 48 8.02 5.94 -4.27
CA ALA A 48 9.23 6.73 -4.03
C ALA A 48 9.50 7.69 -5.21
N SER A 49 9.46 7.19 -6.44
CA SER A 49 9.66 7.98 -7.66
C SER A 49 8.62 9.10 -7.81
N PHE A 50 7.36 8.80 -7.48
CA PHE A 50 6.31 9.81 -7.44
C PHE A 50 6.63 10.91 -6.42
N VAL A 51 6.92 10.56 -5.17
CA VAL A 51 7.32 11.51 -4.12
C VAL A 51 8.55 12.34 -4.52
N HIS A 52 9.56 11.73 -5.16
CA HIS A 52 10.71 12.43 -5.73
C HIS A 52 10.38 13.45 -6.81
N SER A 53 9.31 13.21 -7.56
CA SER A 53 8.87 14.12 -8.63
C SER A 53 8.03 15.28 -8.11
N MET A 54 7.34 15.09 -6.97
CA MET A 54 6.42 16.09 -6.41
C MET A 54 7.07 17.00 -5.38
N VAL A 55 8.05 16.51 -4.60
CA VAL A 55 8.67 17.27 -3.51
C VAL A 55 9.98 17.93 -3.98
N PRO A 56 10.06 19.28 -3.99
CA PRO A 56 11.28 20.01 -4.35
C PRO A 56 12.47 19.62 -3.47
N ALA A 57 13.67 19.62 -4.05
CA ALA A 57 14.89 19.18 -3.36
C ALA A 57 15.18 20.01 -2.10
N GLU A 58 14.80 21.29 -2.10
CA GLU A 58 15.02 22.23 -0.99
C GLU A 58 14.13 21.93 0.23
N ARG A 59 13.03 21.19 0.04
CA ARG A 59 12.13 20.76 1.11
C ARG A 59 12.43 19.36 1.63
N ARG A 60 13.34 18.63 0.97
CA ARG A 60 13.65 17.25 1.35
C ARG A 60 14.50 17.23 2.60
N ASP A 61 14.00 16.56 3.61
CA ASP A 61 14.74 16.14 4.78
C ASP A 61 14.35 14.72 5.18
N GLU A 62 15.09 14.13 6.12
CA GLU A 62 14.87 12.76 6.56
C GLU A 62 13.49 12.54 7.21
N GLU A 63 12.93 13.56 7.85
CA GLU A 63 11.64 13.46 8.55
C GLU A 63 10.48 13.47 7.56
N LEU A 64 10.53 14.35 6.55
CA LEU A 64 9.56 14.39 5.47
C LEU A 64 9.62 13.12 4.63
N ASP A 65 10.81 12.59 4.33
CA ASP A 65 10.94 11.32 3.60
C ASP A 65 10.33 10.15 4.39
N ARG A 66 10.56 10.07 5.71
CA ARG A 66 9.90 9.07 6.58
C ARG A 66 8.39 9.24 6.60
N THR A 67 7.92 10.47 6.72
CA THR A 67 6.49 10.82 6.70
C THR A 67 5.84 10.35 5.40
N LEU A 68 6.44 10.67 4.26
CA LEU A 68 5.93 10.28 2.94
C LEU A 68 6.01 8.78 2.71
N LEU A 69 7.03 8.07 3.22
CA LEU A 69 7.05 6.60 3.20
C LEU A 69 5.89 5.98 3.99
N ARG A 70 5.56 6.52 5.16
CA ARG A 70 4.38 6.09 5.94
C ARG A 70 3.08 6.35 5.19
N GLN A 71 2.98 7.47 4.49
CA GLN A 71 1.84 7.78 3.63
C GLN A 71 1.69 6.77 2.49
N GLY A 72 2.78 6.30 1.89
CA GLY A 72 2.70 5.22 0.90
C GLY A 72 2.06 3.94 1.43
N ILE A 73 2.40 3.57 2.67
CA ILE A 73 1.76 2.43 3.36
C ILE A 73 0.28 2.74 3.62
N TYR A 74 -0.05 3.95 4.06
CA TYR A 74 -1.44 4.37 4.27
C TYR A 74 -2.29 4.24 3.00
N GLN A 75 -1.75 4.59 1.82
CA GLN A 75 -2.45 4.43 0.55
C GLN A 75 -2.71 2.96 0.21
N ILE A 76 -1.74 2.06 0.44
CA ILE A 76 -1.95 0.60 0.30
C ILE A 76 -3.07 0.12 1.23
N VAL A 77 -3.06 0.54 2.49
CA VAL A 77 -4.12 0.19 3.45
C VAL A 77 -5.49 0.67 2.98
N CYS A 78 -5.58 1.87 2.42
CA CYS A 78 -6.83 2.40 1.88
C CYS A 78 -7.30 1.64 0.65
N LEU A 79 -6.39 1.18 -0.21
CA LEU A 79 -6.70 0.37 -1.38
C LEU A 79 -7.29 -1.00 -0.98
N GLU A 80 -6.78 -1.61 0.08
CA GLU A 80 -7.23 -2.92 0.57
C GLU A 80 -8.49 -2.85 1.44
N ALA A 81 -8.77 -1.69 2.06
CA ALA A 81 -9.85 -1.47 3.01
C ALA A 81 -11.23 -2.02 2.60
N PRO A 82 -11.71 -1.87 1.34
CA PRO A 82 -13.03 -2.36 0.93
C PRO A 82 -13.19 -3.88 1.02
N TYR A 83 -12.07 -4.61 0.94
CA TYR A 83 -12.05 -6.07 0.92
C TYR A 83 -11.89 -6.68 2.31
N LEU A 84 -11.53 -5.88 3.33
CA LEU A 84 -11.30 -6.39 4.67
C LEU A 84 -12.60 -6.90 5.31
N ARG A 85 -12.48 -7.99 6.06
CA ARG A 85 -13.54 -8.65 6.82
C ARG A 85 -13.01 -9.08 8.18
N GLY A 86 -13.93 -9.54 9.05
CA GLY A 86 -13.58 -10.09 10.36
C GLY A 86 -12.67 -9.16 11.18
N ASP A 87 -11.65 -9.73 11.81
CA ASP A 87 -10.71 -9.02 12.68
C ASP A 87 -9.89 -7.96 11.92
N ALA A 88 -9.58 -8.19 10.63
CA ALA A 88 -8.84 -7.21 9.83
C ALA A 88 -9.64 -5.91 9.65
N LEU A 89 -10.96 -6.01 9.43
CA LEU A 89 -11.82 -4.83 9.34
C LEU A 89 -11.93 -4.10 10.70
N GLN A 90 -11.98 -4.84 11.81
CA GLN A 90 -12.03 -4.26 13.15
C GLN A 90 -10.77 -3.44 13.47
N HIS A 91 -9.61 -3.88 12.99
CA HIS A 91 -8.34 -3.17 13.20
C HIS A 91 -8.04 -2.08 12.16
N LEU A 92 -8.88 -1.92 11.13
CA LEU A 92 -8.63 -0.97 10.04
C LEU A 92 -8.41 0.46 10.54
N ALA A 93 -9.23 0.94 11.49
CA ALA A 93 -9.10 2.28 12.03
C ALA A 93 -7.74 2.49 12.73
N ALA A 94 -7.30 1.50 13.52
CA ALA A 94 -6.01 1.53 14.19
C ALA A 94 -4.84 1.49 13.18
N MET A 95 -4.98 0.69 12.11
CA MET A 95 -3.96 0.60 11.06
C MET A 95 -3.86 1.93 10.27
N LYS A 96 -4.98 2.53 9.92
CA LYS A 96 -5.03 3.87 9.29
C LYS A 96 -4.40 4.92 10.19
N ALA A 97 -4.75 4.96 11.48
CA ALA A 97 -4.17 5.91 12.43
C ALA A 97 -2.66 5.71 12.60
N ARG A 98 -2.17 4.46 12.57
CA ARG A 98 -0.74 4.16 12.66
C ARG A 98 0.04 4.72 11.47
N TYR A 99 -0.49 4.68 10.25
CA TYR A 99 0.25 5.12 9.06
C TYR A 99 -0.13 6.49 8.54
N SER A 100 -1.24 7.06 9.01
CA SER A 100 -1.59 8.45 8.75
C SER A 100 -0.51 9.36 9.34
N ALA A 101 -0.02 10.28 8.53
CA ALA A 101 0.96 11.28 8.92
C ALA A 101 0.52 12.70 8.50
N GLY A 102 -0.80 12.94 8.48
CA GLY A 102 -1.42 14.16 7.95
C GLY A 102 -2.11 13.95 6.60
N ASP A 103 -2.60 15.03 5.99
CA ASP A 103 -3.18 15.00 4.66
C ASP A 103 -2.07 14.78 3.61
N THR A 104 -2.16 13.68 2.85
CA THR A 104 -1.19 13.38 1.80
C THR A 104 -1.12 14.48 0.75
N LEU A 105 -2.23 15.16 0.46
CA LEU A 105 -2.27 16.25 -0.52
C LEU A 105 -1.49 17.46 -0.01
N GLU A 106 -1.70 17.89 1.23
CA GLU A 106 -0.95 19.02 1.81
C GLU A 106 0.56 18.73 1.89
N LEU A 107 0.93 17.47 2.18
CA LEU A 107 2.34 17.08 2.23
C LEU A 107 3.02 17.14 0.85
N LEU A 108 2.30 16.74 -0.20
CA LEU A 108 2.81 16.73 -1.58
C LEU A 108 2.70 18.10 -2.27
N PHE A 109 1.67 18.87 -1.92
CA PHE A 109 1.27 20.13 -2.57
C PHE A 109 0.99 21.21 -1.51
N PRO A 110 2.02 21.88 -0.99
CA PRO A 110 1.86 22.94 0.00
C PRO A 110 1.23 24.21 -0.57
#